data_AF-A0AAE2BP24-F1
#
_entry.id   AF-A0AAE2BP24-F1
#
_cell.length_a   1.000
_cell.length_b   1.000
_cell.length_c   1.000
_cell.angle_alpha   90.00
_cell.angle_beta   90.00
_cell.angle_gamma   90.00
#
_symmetry.space_group_name_H-M   'P 1'
#
loop_
_entity.id
_entity.type
_entity.pdbx_description
1 polymer ?
#
loop_
_entity_poly.entity_id
_entity_poly.type
_entity_poly.pdbx_seq_one_letter_code
_entity_poly.pdbx_strand_id
1 'polypeptide(L)'
;MQHGKVIAYASRQLRPHEMNYPTHDLELTAIVHALKIWRHYLYGETFQIFTDHKSLKYIPTQKELNLRQRRWIELRKDYDCSIDYHPGKANIMADALSRKTVDQLASMICYNMEYLTALRAMYVHLTLVVTCCWLQYK
;
A
#
# COMPACT_ATOMS: atom_id res chain seq x y z
N MET A 1 -8.39 -1.89 7.35
CA MET A 1 -9.46 -2.79 7.80
C MET A 1 -10.48 -1.99 8.58
N GLN A 2 -11.76 -2.20 8.36
CA GLN A 2 -12.81 -1.64 9.19
C GLN A 2 -13.49 -2.76 9.95
N HIS A 3 -13.59 -2.62 11.27
CA HIS A 3 -14.19 -3.65 12.14
C HIS A 3 -13.56 -5.04 11.94
N GLY A 4 -12.23 -5.09 11.72
CA GLY A 4 -11.51 -6.35 11.46
C GLY A 4 -11.72 -6.95 10.06
N LYS A 5 -12.47 -6.28 9.17
CA LYS A 5 -12.71 -6.72 7.79
C LYS A 5 -11.89 -5.92 6.78
N VAL A 6 -11.38 -6.60 5.75
CA VAL A 6 -10.71 -5.94 4.63
C VAL A 6 -11.77 -5.42 3.66
N ILE A 7 -11.64 -4.14 3.28
CA ILE A 7 -12.60 -3.46 2.39
C ILE A 7 -12.29 -3.78 0.93
N ALA A 8 -11.01 -3.77 0.57
CA ALA A 8 -10.56 -4.04 -0.78
C ALA A 8 -9.09 -4.48 -0.81
N TYR A 9 -8.74 -5.19 -1.89
CA TYR A 9 -7.37 -5.59 -2.19
C TYR A 9 -6.96 -5.02 -3.55
N ALA A 10 -5.71 -4.58 -3.65
CA ALA A 10 -5.10 -4.16 -4.90
C ALA A 10 -3.71 -4.80 -5.02
N SER A 11 -3.44 -5.41 -6.17
CA SER A 11 -2.13 -5.96 -6.50
C SER A 11 -1.78 -5.64 -7.95
N ARG A 12 -0.49 -5.48 -8.23
CA ARG A 12 0.03 -5.33 -9.59
C ARG A 12 1.38 -6.01 -9.72
N GLN A 13 1.73 -6.33 -10.95
CA GLN A 13 3.07 -6.77 -11.30
C GLN A 13 4.08 -5.60 -11.26
N LEU A 14 5.32 -5.94 -10.92
CA LEU A 14 6.45 -5.02 -11.03
C LEU A 14 6.79 -4.79 -12.49
N ARG A 15 7.11 -3.55 -12.84
CA ARG A 15 7.61 -3.24 -14.18
C ARG A 15 9.06 -3.72 -14.30
N PRO A 16 9.55 -4.02 -15.51
CA PRO A 16 10.91 -4.53 -15.69
C PRO A 16 12.01 -3.67 -15.05
N HIS A 17 11.84 -2.34 -15.04
CA HIS A 17 12.78 -1.43 -14.39
C HIS A 17 12.65 -1.41 -12.86
N GLU A 18 11.47 -1.71 -12.31
CA GLU A 18 11.24 -1.79 -10.86
C GLU A 18 11.83 -3.08 -10.28
N MET A 19 11.94 -4.16 -11.07
CA MET A 19 12.57 -5.42 -10.62
C MET A 19 14.02 -5.24 -10.14
N ASN A 20 14.71 -4.21 -10.64
CA ASN A 20 16.08 -3.90 -10.25
C ASN A 20 16.18 -3.01 -9.00
N TYR A 21 15.05 -2.63 -8.39
CA TYR A 21 15.05 -1.76 -7.23
C TYR A 21 15.40 -2.53 -5.97
N PRO A 22 16.10 -1.91 -5.02
CA PRO A 22 16.35 -2.52 -3.73
C PRO A 22 15.04 -2.71 -2.95
N THR A 23 15.03 -3.65 -2.01
CA THR A 23 13.85 -4.05 -1.25
C THR A 23 13.07 -2.87 -0.67
N HIS A 24 13.77 -1.93 -0.03
CA HIS A 24 13.15 -0.75 0.57
C HIS A 24 12.44 0.16 -0.45
N ASP A 25 12.95 0.27 -1.68
CA ASP A 25 12.35 1.09 -2.73
C ASP A 25 11.11 0.40 -3.30
N LEU A 26 11.11 -0.93 -3.39
CA LEU A 26 9.96 -1.71 -3.85
C LEU A 26 8.79 -1.64 -2.87
N GLU A 27 9.09 -1.74 -1.58
CA GLU A 27 8.15 -1.50 -0.49
C GLU A 27 7.49 -0.11 -0.59
N LEU A 28 8.31 0.93 -0.80
CA LEU A 28 7.81 2.29 -0.98
C LEU A 28 6.99 2.44 -2.28
N THR A 29 7.38 1.75 -3.34
CA THR A 29 6.65 1.72 -4.61
C THR A 29 5.24 1.16 -4.45
N ALA A 30 5.07 0.13 -3.63
CA ALA A 30 3.77 -0.47 -3.34
C ALA A 30 2.84 0.52 -2.62
N ILE A 31 3.37 1.26 -1.63
CA ILE A 31 2.62 2.34 -0.96
C ILE A 31 2.17 3.40 -1.95
N VAL A 32 3.09 3.91 -2.78
CA VAL A 32 2.79 4.92 -3.80
C VAL A 32 1.73 4.41 -4.78
N HIS A 33 1.79 3.13 -5.15
CA HIS A 33 0.81 2.53 -6.03
C HIS A 33 -0.58 2.47 -5.40
N ALA A 34 -0.67 2.04 -4.14
CA ALA A 34 -1.92 2.03 -3.39
C ALA A 34 -2.52 3.44 -3.27
N LEU A 35 -1.71 4.45 -2.91
CA LEU A 35 -2.16 5.85 -2.85
C LEU A 35 -2.73 6.33 -4.19
N LYS A 36 -2.11 5.94 -5.31
CA LYS A 36 -2.60 6.30 -6.65
C LYS A 36 -3.92 5.63 -7.01
N ILE A 37 -4.09 4.34 -6.69
CA ILE A 37 -5.36 3.61 -6.94
C ILE A 37 -6.48 4.23 -6.11
N TRP A 38 -6.24 4.38 -4.81
CA TRP A 38 -7.26 4.77 -3.84
C TRP A 38 -7.40 6.29 -3.69
N ARG A 39 -6.74 7.10 -4.53
CA ARG A 39 -6.75 8.57 -4.47
C ARG A 39 -8.15 9.15 -4.28
N HIS A 40 -9.13 8.63 -5.00
CA HIS A 40 -10.52 9.10 -4.97
C HIS A 40 -11.29 8.79 -3.66
N TYR A 41 -10.73 7.95 -2.77
CA TYR A 41 -11.26 7.66 -1.44
C TYR A 41 -10.39 8.24 -0.31
N LEU A 42 -9.10 8.45 -0.55
CA LEU A 42 -8.15 8.90 0.48
C LEU A 42 -7.95 10.41 0.52
N TYR A 43 -8.26 11.10 -0.57
CA TYR A 43 -7.98 12.52 -0.66
C TYR A 43 -8.91 13.31 0.28
N GLY A 44 -8.32 14.07 1.20
CA GLY A 44 -9.04 14.83 2.23
C GLY A 44 -9.46 14.02 3.47
N GLU A 45 -9.10 12.74 3.54
CA GLU A 45 -9.42 11.86 4.68
C GLU A 45 -8.15 11.48 5.44
N THR A 46 -8.26 11.30 6.76
CA THR A 46 -7.17 10.79 7.58
C THR A 46 -7.15 9.27 7.56
N PHE A 47 -5.99 8.66 7.29
CA PHE A 47 -5.87 7.20 7.27
C PHE A 47 -4.53 6.66 7.80
N GLN A 48 -4.53 5.39 8.18
CA GLN A 48 -3.33 4.68 8.62
C GLN A 48 -2.88 3.70 7.55
N ILE A 49 -1.58 3.64 7.30
CA ILE A 49 -0.90 2.69 6.41
C ILE A 49 -0.16 1.68 7.25
N PHE A 50 -0.53 0.40 7.14
CA PHE A 50 0.18 -0.69 7.80
C PHE A 50 1.15 -1.39 6.84
N THR A 51 2.42 -1.50 7.24
CA THR A 51 3.50 -2.16 6.49
C THR A 51 4.27 -3.13 7.38
N ASP A 52 4.74 -4.23 6.81
CA ASP A 52 5.65 -5.19 7.45
C ASP A 52 7.13 -4.80 7.33
N HIS A 53 7.42 -3.59 6.83
CA HIS A 53 8.78 -3.08 6.70
C HIS A 53 9.05 -1.89 7.62
N LYS A 54 9.75 -2.14 8.74
CA LYS A 54 10.02 -1.13 9.79
C LYS A 54 10.72 0.13 9.28
N SER A 55 11.56 0.05 8.24
CA SER A 55 12.30 1.22 7.77
C SER A 55 11.41 2.28 7.14
N LEU A 56 10.23 1.91 6.60
CA LEU A 56 9.34 2.85 5.91
C LEU A 56 8.79 3.91 6.84
N LYS A 57 8.71 3.61 8.14
CA LYS A 57 8.32 4.55 9.19
C LYS A 57 9.26 5.77 9.26
N TYR A 58 10.56 5.56 9.00
CA TYR A 58 11.60 6.57 9.18
C TYR A 58 12.01 7.27 7.88
N ILE A 59 11.49 6.85 6.73
CA ILE A 59 11.72 7.49 5.42
C ILE A 59 11.60 9.03 5.44
N PRO A 60 10.54 9.64 6.00
CA PRO A 60 10.41 11.10 5.97
C PRO A 60 11.47 11.81 6.84
N THR A 61 12.11 11.10 7.77
CA THR A 61 13.13 11.64 8.68
C THR A 61 14.54 11.54 8.08
N GLN A 62 14.73 10.77 7.01
CA GLN A 62 16.04 10.61 6.38
C GLN A 62 16.47 11.90 5.65
N LYS A 63 17.70 12.36 5.93
CA LYS A 63 18.28 13.58 5.32
C LYS A 63 18.71 13.36 3.87
N GLU A 64 19.22 12.17 3.56
CA GLU A 64 19.68 11.80 2.23
C GLU A 64 18.69 10.86 1.57
N LEU A 65 17.96 11.40 0.59
CA LEU A 65 16.94 10.70 -0.16
C LEU A 65 17.27 10.75 -1.64
N ASN A 66 17.11 9.62 -2.31
CA ASN A 66 17.25 9.54 -3.76
C ASN A 66 16.17 10.38 -4.45
N LEU A 67 16.42 10.89 -5.66
CA LEU A 67 15.46 11.71 -6.44
C LEU A 67 14.09 11.02 -6.57
N ARG A 68 14.08 9.70 -6.71
CA ARG A 68 12.86 8.89 -6.76
C ARG A 68 12.09 8.92 -5.45
N GLN A 69 12.78 8.67 -4.33
CA GLN A 69 12.19 8.69 -2.99
C GLN A 69 11.64 10.07 -2.65
N ARG A 70 12.35 11.15 -3.02
CA ARG A 70 11.87 12.53 -2.85
C ARG A 70 10.51 12.76 -3.52
N ARG A 71 10.37 12.39 -4.80
CA ARG A 71 9.10 12.50 -5.54
C ARG A 71 7.96 11.71 -4.88
N TRP A 72 8.26 10.54 -4.33
CA TRP A 72 7.27 9.70 -3.66
C TRP A 72 6.87 10.24 -2.29
N ILE A 73 7.81 10.84 -1.55
CA ILE A 73 7.52 11.50 -0.28
C ILE A 73 6.71 12.77 -0.51
N GLU A 74 7.00 13.54 -1.56
CA GLU A 74 6.17 14.68 -1.97
C GLU A 74 4.74 14.24 -2.24
N LEU A 75 4.54 13.19 -3.06
CA LEU A 75 3.20 12.63 -3.29
C LEU A 75 2.54 12.14 -1.99
N ARG A 76 3.30 11.60 -1.05
CA ARG A 76 2.77 11.20 0.25
C ARG A 76 2.29 12.39 1.09
N LYS A 77 2.97 13.54 1.01
CA LYS A 77 2.61 14.75 1.77
C LYS A 77 1.25 15.31 1.39
N ASP A 78 0.75 14.98 0.20
CA ASP A 78 -0.59 15.36 -0.24
C ASP A 78 -1.71 14.58 0.51
N TYR A 79 -1.35 13.57 1.31
CA TYR A 79 -2.28 12.73 2.06
C TYR A 79 -2.01 12.79 3.57
N ASP A 80 -3.06 12.96 4.37
CA ASP A 80 -2.99 12.94 5.83
C ASP A 80 -2.93 11.50 6.35
N CYS A 81 -1.73 10.91 6.30
CA CYS A 81 -1.52 9.50 6.67
C CYS A 81 -0.40 9.24 7.68
N SER A 82 -0.60 8.25 8.56
CA SER A 82 0.45 7.67 9.42
C SER A 82 0.93 6.33 8.86
N ILE A 83 2.23 6.07 8.94
CA ILE A 83 2.81 4.76 8.58
C ILE A 83 3.15 4.02 9.86
N ASP A 84 2.48 2.89 10.07
CA ASP A 84 2.65 2.03 11.24
C ASP A 84 3.13 0.65 10.84
N TYR A 85 4.01 0.11 11.67
CA TYR A 85 4.56 -1.23 11.46
C TYR A 85 3.58 -2.29 11.96
N HIS A 86 3.29 -3.28 11.12
CA HIS A 86 2.50 -4.44 11.48
C HIS A 86 3.28 -5.73 11.18
N PRO A 87 3.36 -6.69 12.12
CA PRO A 87 4.15 -7.90 11.90
C PRO A 87 3.56 -8.76 10.77
N GLY A 88 4.41 -9.22 9.85
CA GLY A 88 4.01 -9.97 8.65
C GLY A 88 3.19 -11.24 8.91
N LYS A 89 3.22 -11.83 10.12
CA LYS A 89 2.35 -12.96 10.49
C LYS A 89 0.86 -12.64 10.46
N ALA A 90 0.49 -11.38 10.62
CA ALA A 90 -0.90 -10.94 10.50
C ALA A 90 -1.27 -10.53 9.06
N ASN A 91 -0.30 -10.61 8.14
CA ASN A 91 -0.43 -10.21 6.75
C ASN A 91 -0.63 -11.39 5.77
N ILE A 92 -1.29 -12.45 6.23
CA ILE A 92 -1.40 -13.71 5.48
C ILE A 92 -2.12 -13.50 4.14
N MET A 93 -3.17 -12.67 4.11
CA MET A 93 -3.98 -12.45 2.92
C MET A 93 -3.21 -11.72 1.81
N ALA A 94 -2.40 -10.73 2.16
CA ALA A 94 -1.64 -10.03 1.13
C ALA A 94 -0.42 -10.82 0.67
N ASP A 95 0.20 -11.58 1.59
CA ASP A 95 1.28 -12.51 1.25
C ASP A 95 0.79 -13.67 0.36
N ALA A 96 -0.49 -14.07 0.50
CA ALA A 96 -1.12 -15.00 -0.44
C ALA A 96 -1.39 -14.35 -1.82
N LEU A 97 -1.86 -13.10 -1.85
CA LEU A 97 -2.10 -12.36 -3.10
C LEU A 97 -0.81 -12.03 -3.85
N SER A 98 0.28 -11.84 -3.14
CA SER A 98 1.57 -11.56 -3.74
C SER A 98 2.28 -12.79 -4.29
N ARG A 99 1.99 -13.98 -3.76
CA ARG A 99 2.64 -15.22 -4.20
C ARG A 99 2.01 -15.87 -5.44
N LYS A 100 0.95 -15.28 -6.02
CA LYS A 100 0.34 -15.80 -7.26
C LYS A 100 1.20 -15.46 -8.50
N THR A 101 1.30 -16.39 -9.43
CA THR A 101 2.20 -16.34 -10.59
C THR A 101 1.73 -15.39 -11.69
N VAL A 102 2.68 -15.01 -12.55
CA VAL A 102 2.60 -13.97 -13.60
C VAL A 102 1.42 -14.15 -14.57
N ASP A 103 0.99 -15.39 -14.81
CA ASP A 103 -0.11 -15.68 -15.75
C ASP A 103 -1.52 -15.40 -15.18
N GLN A 104 -1.66 -15.18 -13.87
CA GLN A 104 -2.96 -15.00 -13.20
C GLN A 104 -3.20 -13.58 -12.66
N LEU A 105 -2.23 -12.68 -12.76
CA LEU A 105 -2.29 -11.34 -12.14
C LEU A 105 -2.21 -10.20 -13.16
N ALA A 106 -3.11 -10.21 -14.14
CA ALA A 106 -3.52 -9.00 -14.82
C ALA A 106 -4.37 -8.15 -13.84
N SER A 107 -3.70 -7.37 -12.98
CA SER A 107 -4.29 -6.45 -11.97
C SER A 107 -5.61 -6.91 -11.37
N MET A 108 -5.56 -7.83 -10.40
CA MET A 108 -6.76 -8.22 -9.68
C MET A 108 -7.14 -7.10 -8.71
N ILE A 109 -8.22 -6.38 -9.02
CA ILE A 109 -8.84 -5.45 -8.07
C ILE A 109 -10.15 -6.07 -7.59
N CYS A 110 -10.16 -6.52 -6.33
CA CYS A 110 -11.36 -7.05 -5.70
C CYS A 110 -11.98 -5.95 -4.84
N TYR A 111 -13.15 -5.46 -5.27
CA TYR A 111 -13.93 -4.46 -4.54
C TYR A 111 -15.13 -5.12 -3.86
N ASN A 112 -15.40 -4.73 -2.62
CA ASN A 112 -16.72 -4.93 -2.04
C ASN A 112 -17.47 -3.58 -2.08
N MET A 113 -18.29 -3.37 -3.12
CA MET A 113 -18.91 -2.07 -3.43
C MET A 113 -19.82 -1.54 -2.32
N GLU A 114 -20.46 -2.44 -1.55
CA GLU A 114 -21.32 -2.07 -0.40
C GLU A 114 -20.51 -1.38 0.71
N TYR A 115 -19.28 -1.82 0.96
CA TYR A 115 -18.44 -1.21 1.99
C TYR A 115 -17.87 0.14 1.54
N LEU A 116 -17.53 0.29 0.25
CA LEU A 116 -17.00 1.54 -0.31
C LEU A 116 -18.05 2.67 -0.33
N THR A 117 -19.31 2.32 -0.55
CA THR A 117 -20.44 3.26 -0.49
C THR A 117 -20.81 3.60 0.94
N ALA A 118 -20.82 2.63 1.86
CA ALA A 118 -21.00 2.88 3.30
C ALA A 118 -19.89 3.76 3.90
N LEU A 119 -18.64 3.57 3.45
CA LEU A 119 -17.48 4.38 3.81
C LEU A 119 -17.66 5.87 3.48
N ARG A 120 -18.15 6.17 2.28
CA ARG A 120 -18.47 7.55 1.86
C ARG A 120 -19.59 8.17 2.70
N ALA A 121 -20.54 7.35 3.16
CA ALA A 121 -21.69 7.83 3.93
C ALA A 121 -21.36 8.09 5.42
N MET A 122 -20.28 7.52 5.95
CA MET A 122 -20.02 7.52 7.40
C MET A 122 -18.84 8.41 7.86
N TYR A 123 -18.14 9.16 6.99
CA TYR A 123 -16.98 9.99 7.36
C TYR A 123 -15.98 9.26 8.29
N VAL A 124 -15.72 7.98 8.00
CA VAL A 124 -14.93 7.12 8.90
C VAL A 124 -13.47 7.19 8.49
N HIS A 125 -12.61 7.36 9.50
CA HIS A 125 -11.17 7.18 9.40
C HIS A 125 -10.84 5.89 8.63
N LEU A 126 -10.34 6.05 7.40
CA LEU A 126 -9.99 4.90 6.57
C LEU A 126 -8.74 4.24 7.16
N THR A 127 -8.68 2.91 7.09
CA THR A 127 -7.49 2.17 7.47
C THR A 127 -7.03 1.41 6.26
N LEU A 128 -6.02 1.93 5.59
CA LEU A 128 -5.38 1.26 4.48
C LEU A 128 -4.35 0.27 5.00
N VAL A 129 -4.70 -0.99 4.85
CA VAL A 129 -3.75 -2.07 5.04
C VAL A 129 -3.05 -2.22 3.68
N VAL A 130 -2.00 -1.41 3.44
CA VAL A 130 -1.12 -1.57 2.28
C VAL A 130 -0.10 -2.62 2.63
N THR A 131 -0.59 -3.84 2.61
CA THR A 131 0.19 -4.98 2.97
C THR A 131 1.03 -5.40 1.79
N CYS A 132 2.27 -4.97 1.83
CA CYS A 132 3.33 -5.50 1.01
C CYS A 132 3.57 -6.96 1.40
N CYS A 133 3.46 -7.85 0.45
CA CYS A 133 4.38 -8.97 0.40
C CYS A 133 4.65 -9.24 -1.07
N TRP A 134 5.72 -9.96 -1.34
CA TRP A 134 6.45 -9.87 -2.59
C TRP A 134 5.86 -10.77 -3.69
N LEU A 135 5.63 -10.20 -4.87
CA LEU A 135 5.68 -10.96 -6.13
C LEU A 135 7.16 -11.16 -6.48
N GLN A 136 7.57 -12.42 -6.51
CA GLN A 136 8.65 -13.01 -7.34
C GLN A 136 10.01 -13.43 -6.76
N TYR A 137 10.41 -13.18 -5.51
CA TYR A 137 11.72 -13.73 -5.07
C TYR A 137 11.77 -14.23 -3.61
N LYS A 138 11.00 -15.29 -3.34
CA LYS A 138 11.43 -16.37 -2.44
C LYS A 138 11.08 -17.72 -3.07
#